data_AF-A0A2S2P9F0-F1
#
_entry.id   AF-A0A2S2P9F0-F1
#
_cell.length_a   1.000
_cell.length_b   1.000
_cell.length_c   1.000
_cell.angle_alpha   90.00
_cell.angle_beta   90.00
_cell.angle_gamma   90.00
#
_symmetry.space_group_name_H-M   'P 1'
#
loop_
_entity.id
_entity.type
_entity.pdbx_description
1 polymer ?
#
loop_
_entity_poly.entity_id
_entity_poly.type
_entity_poly.pdbx_seq_one_letter_code
_entity_poly.pdbx_strand_id
1 'polypeptide(L)'
;MELANMREKFNKSIDLLLLKKHDNKSFLSVEEYNKRLQEVKHSKTSLNTPGLKKVPKDYKNVHKYDVITISGKEYLIKSVKDTASNVIYYVTNEELFDVLNT
;
A
#
# COMPACT_ATOMS: atom_id res chain seq x y z
N MET A 1 27.27 -5.62 -15.79
CA MET A 1 26.18 -4.81 -16.38
C MET A 1 25.56 -4.06 -15.23
N GLU A 2 25.82 -2.76 -15.13
CA GLU A 2 25.72 -2.04 -13.84
C GLU A 2 24.28 -1.98 -13.34
N LEU A 3 24.01 -2.50 -12.14
CA LEU A 3 22.70 -2.49 -11.47
C LEU A 3 22.02 -1.11 -11.51
N ALA A 4 22.82 -0.05 -11.42
CA ALA A 4 22.39 1.33 -11.57
C ALA A 4 21.70 1.60 -12.93
N ASN A 5 22.25 1.09 -14.03
CA ASN A 5 21.67 1.25 -15.37
C ASN A 5 20.36 0.46 -15.52
N MET A 6 20.26 -0.72 -14.89
CA MET A 6 19.02 -1.50 -14.88
C MET A 6 17.92 -0.81 -14.07
N ARG A 7 18.27 -0.30 -12.88
CA ARG A 7 17.36 0.50 -12.06
C ARG A 7 16.89 1.76 -12.78
N GLU A 8 17.80 2.49 -13.42
CA GLU A 8 17.45 3.72 -14.15
C GLU A 8 16.46 3.43 -15.28
N LYS A 9 16.70 2.39 -16.08
CA LYS A 9 15.79 1.99 -17.16
C LYS A 9 14.43 1.54 -16.64
N PHE A 10 14.41 0.81 -15.52
CA PHE A 10 13.18 0.40 -14.87
C PHE A 10 12.36 1.60 -14.38
N ASN A 11 13.00 2.51 -13.62
CA ASN A 11 12.34 3.69 -13.07
C ASN A 11 11.75 4.58 -14.18
N LYS A 12 12.52 4.84 -15.25
CA LYS A 12 12.00 5.56 -16.44
C LYS A 12 10.76 4.88 -17.03
N SER A 13 10.75 3.55 -17.08
CA SER A 13 9.60 2.80 -17.61
C SER A 13 8.38 2.90 -16.69
N ILE A 14 8.59 2.85 -15.37
CA ILE A 14 7.53 3.05 -14.38
C ILE A 14 6.96 4.46 -14.46
N ASP A 15 7.80 5.49 -14.52
CA ASP A 15 7.36 6.89 -14.65
C ASP A 15 6.50 7.10 -15.90
N LEU A 16 6.90 6.52 -17.03
CA LEU A 16 6.11 6.55 -18.27
C LEU A 16 4.74 5.86 -18.12
N LEU A 17 4.66 4.77 -17.34
CA LEU A 17 3.39 4.11 -17.05
C LEU A 17 2.50 4.94 -16.11
N LEU A 18 3.09 5.58 -15.11
CA LEU A 18 2.38 6.44 -14.15
C LEU A 18 1.79 7.68 -14.84
N LEU A 19 2.52 8.28 -15.78
CA LEU A 19 2.04 9.41 -16.57
C LEU A 19 0.84 9.04 -17.46
N LYS A 20 0.80 7.81 -17.96
CA LYS A 20 -0.28 7.32 -18.86
C LYS A 20 -1.54 6.88 -18.12
N LYS A 21 -1.45 6.53 -16.84
CA LYS A 21 -2.56 5.99 -16.04
C LYS A 21 -2.81 6.87 -14.81
N HIS A 22 -3.51 7.98 -15.04
CA HIS A 22 -3.90 8.89 -13.96
C HIS A 22 -4.99 8.29 -13.06
N ASP A 23 -5.94 7.53 -13.63
CA ASP A 23 -7.07 6.95 -12.91
C ASP A 23 -6.95 5.44 -12.71
N ASN A 24 -7.43 4.98 -11.54
CA ASN A 24 -7.54 3.56 -11.17
C ASN A 24 -6.21 2.76 -11.20
N LYS A 25 -5.09 3.42 -10.87
CA LYS A 25 -3.78 2.78 -10.77
C LYS A 25 -3.63 2.00 -9.44
N SER A 26 -2.92 0.87 -9.47
CA SER A 26 -2.54 0.10 -8.26
C SER A 26 -1.19 0.52 -7.68
N PHE A 27 -0.50 1.44 -8.36
CA PHE A 27 0.78 2.01 -7.93
C PHE A 27 0.58 3.01 -6.80
N LEU A 28 1.48 2.99 -5.82
CA LEU A 28 1.43 3.85 -4.64
C LEU A 28 2.76 4.60 -4.52
N SER A 29 2.70 5.93 -4.66
CA SER A 29 3.79 6.77 -4.18
C SER A 29 3.93 6.65 -2.66
N VAL A 30 5.08 7.01 -2.10
CA VAL A 30 5.29 7.01 -0.63
C VAL A 30 4.21 7.81 0.10
N GLU A 31 3.81 8.96 -0.44
CA GLU A 31 2.74 9.78 0.12
C GLU A 31 1.37 9.07 0.09
N GLU A 32 1.03 8.44 -1.04
CA GLU A 32 -0.22 7.68 -1.19
C GLU A 32 -0.26 6.48 -0.24
N TYR A 33 0.87 5.79 -0.10
CA TYR A 33 1.05 4.67 0.81
C TYR A 33 0.86 5.09 2.28
N ASN A 34 1.54 6.15 2.71
CA ASN A 34 1.44 6.69 4.06
C ASN A 34 0.03 7.22 4.36
N LYS A 35 -0.57 7.93 3.40
CA LYS A 35 -1.97 8.36 3.52
C LYS A 35 -2.89 7.16 3.72
N ARG A 36 -2.68 6.08 2.97
CA ARG A 36 -3.49 4.86 3.09
C ARG A 36 -3.32 4.18 4.44
N LEU A 37 -2.09 4.10 4.96
CA LEU A 37 -1.84 3.62 6.33
C LEU A 37 -2.65 4.40 7.37
N GLN A 38 -2.61 5.73 7.30
CA GLN A 38 -3.34 6.59 8.23
C GLN A 38 -4.86 6.45 8.08
N GLU A 39 -5.36 6.40 6.84
CA GLU A 39 -6.79 6.20 6.59
C GLU A 39 -7.29 4.86 7.14
N VAL A 40 -6.52 3.77 6.98
CA VAL A 40 -6.92 2.45 7.51
C VAL A 40 -6.95 2.44 9.03
N LYS A 41 -5.97 3.06 9.70
CA LYS A 41 -5.97 3.22 11.16
C LYS A 41 -7.16 4.04 11.64
N HIS A 42 -7.43 5.15 10.97
CA HIS A 42 -8.56 5.99 11.30
C HIS A 42 -9.87 5.23 11.12
N SER A 43 -10.05 4.54 10.00
CA SER A 43 -11.22 3.71 9.73
C SER A 43 -11.39 2.59 10.76
N LYS A 44 -10.32 1.90 11.17
CA LYS A 44 -10.37 0.90 12.26
C LYS A 44 -10.82 1.52 13.58
N THR A 45 -10.28 2.69 13.92
CA THR A 45 -10.63 3.42 15.15
C THR A 45 -12.10 3.83 15.13
N SER A 46 -12.55 4.45 14.04
CA SER A 46 -13.94 4.89 13.85
C SER A 46 -14.94 3.73 13.87
N LEU A 47 -14.56 2.54 13.37
CA LEU A 47 -15.43 1.36 13.40
C LEU A 47 -15.52 0.72 14.79
N ASN A 48 -14.43 0.76 15.58
CA ASN A 48 -14.34 0.15 16.91
C ASN A 48 -14.88 1.04 18.04
N THR A 49 -14.86 2.36 17.88
CA THR A 49 -15.33 3.31 18.91
C THR A 49 -16.85 3.51 18.82
N PRO A 50 -17.61 3.24 19.91
CA PRO A 50 -19.04 3.56 19.97
C PRO A 50 -19.26 5.07 19.87
N GLY A 51 -20.26 5.49 19.08
CA GLY A 51 -20.63 6.91 18.95
C GLY A 51 -19.90 7.70 17.85
N LEU A 52 -18.84 7.15 17.23
CA LEU A 52 -18.27 7.74 16.02
C LEU A 52 -19.09 7.41 14.78
N LYS A 53 -19.23 8.39 13.87
CA LYS A 53 -19.95 8.22 12.60
C LYS A 53 -19.16 7.28 11.68
N LYS A 54 -19.72 6.10 11.44
CA LYS A 54 -19.16 5.11 10.52
C LYS A 54 -19.58 5.45 9.10
N VAL A 55 -18.63 5.64 8.19
CA VAL A 55 -18.93 5.90 6.77
C VAL A 55 -18.67 4.67 5.90
N PRO A 56 -19.33 4.52 4.74
CA PRO A 56 -19.08 3.38 3.83
C PRO A 56 -17.61 3.22 3.41
N LYS A 57 -16.86 4.34 3.38
CA LYS A 57 -15.42 4.35 3.12
C LYS A 57 -14.63 3.58 4.19
N ASP A 58 -15.04 3.64 5.45
CA ASP A 58 -14.34 2.96 6.55
C ASP A 58 -14.41 1.45 6.38
N TYR A 59 -15.61 0.93 6.11
CA TYR A 59 -15.81 -0.49 5.83
C TYR A 59 -15.02 -0.94 4.60
N LYS A 60 -15.03 -0.15 3.51
CA LYS A 60 -14.23 -0.46 2.30
C LYS A 60 -12.73 -0.48 2.59
N ASN A 61 -12.24 0.45 3.41
CA ASN A 61 -10.83 0.54 3.76
C ASN A 61 -10.38 -0.70 4.54
N VAL A 62 -11.05 -1.05 5.64
CA VAL A 62 -10.66 -2.21 6.47
C VAL A 62 -10.91 -3.56 5.79
N HIS A 63 -11.84 -3.60 4.84
CA HIS A 63 -12.10 -4.80 4.03
C HIS A 63 -11.01 -5.05 2.99
N LYS A 64 -10.40 -3.99 2.44
CA LYS A 64 -9.38 -4.10 1.40
C LYS A 64 -7.97 -4.13 1.97
N TYR A 65 -7.72 -3.31 2.97
CA TYR A 65 -6.41 -3.08 3.55
C TYR A 65 -6.39 -3.44 5.02
N ASP A 66 -5.21 -3.79 5.47
CA ASP A 66 -4.88 -3.92 6.87
C ASP A 66 -3.47 -3.35 7.13
N VAL A 67 -3.15 -3.10 8.39
CA VAL A 67 -1.87 -2.54 8.82
C VAL A 67 -1.28 -3.46 9.87
N ILE A 68 -0.04 -3.85 9.65
CA ILE A 68 0.77 -4.59 10.62
C ILE A 68 2.00 -3.79 11.01
N THR A 69 2.46 -3.99 12.23
CA THR A 69 3.67 -3.34 12.74
C THR A 69 4.70 -4.43 13.02
N ILE A 70 5.83 -4.37 12.33
CA ILE A 70 6.96 -5.29 12.50
C ILE A 70 8.16 -4.43 12.92
N SER A 71 8.72 -4.72 14.10
CA SER A 71 9.90 -4.01 14.62
C SER A 71 9.76 -2.48 14.63
N GLY A 72 8.56 -1.97 14.92
CA GLY A 72 8.26 -0.53 14.95
C GLY A 72 8.01 0.12 13.58
N LYS A 73 8.20 -0.61 12.47
CA LYS A 73 7.84 -0.14 11.12
C LYS A 73 6.46 -0.68 10.74
N GLU A 74 5.68 0.19 10.10
CA GLU A 74 4.30 -0.11 9.71
C GLU A 74 4.23 -0.51 8.25
N TYR A 75 3.47 -1.58 8.00
CA TYR A 75 3.32 -2.16 6.68
C TYR A 75 1.84 -2.23 6.32
N LEU A 76 1.52 -1.70 5.14
CA LEU A 76 0.21 -1.84 4.54
C LEU A 76 0.14 -3.21 3.88
N ILE A 77 -0.84 -3.99 4.29
CA ILE A 77 -1.07 -5.33 3.76
C ILE A 77 -2.49 -5.43 3.20
N LYS A 78 -2.72 -6.47 2.40
CA LYS A 78 -4.08 -6.87 2.05
C LYS A 78 -4.78 -7.38 3.31
N SER A 79 -6.04 -7.00 3.48
CA SER A 79 -6.85 -7.46 4.61
C SER A 79 -6.88 -8.99 4.67
N VAL A 80 -6.39 -9.54 5.79
CA VAL A 80 -6.33 -10.99 6.04
C VAL A 80 -7.65 -11.39 6.68
N LYS A 81 -8.54 -12.00 5.89
CA LYS A 81 -9.84 -12.50 6.40
C LYS A 81 -9.78 -13.95 6.87
N ASP A 82 -8.75 -14.67 6.43
CA ASP A 82 -8.60 -16.09 6.66
C ASP A 82 -7.17 -16.35 7.15
N THR A 83 -7.04 -17.02 8.29
CA THR A 83 -5.77 -17.24 9.01
C THR A 83 -4.80 -18.15 8.25
N ALA A 84 -5.24 -18.83 7.19
CA ALA A 84 -4.42 -19.74 6.39
C ALA A 84 -3.73 -19.08 5.17
N SER A 85 -3.97 -17.79 4.92
CA SER A 85 -3.46 -17.11 3.71
C SER A 85 -2.13 -16.39 3.94
N ASN A 86 -1.22 -16.50 2.98
CA ASN A 86 0.01 -15.70 2.94
C ASN A 86 -0.30 -14.19 3.03
N VAL A 87 0.47 -13.47 3.85
CA VAL A 87 0.35 -12.02 3.98
C VAL A 87 0.86 -11.34 2.71
N ILE A 88 -0.01 -10.59 2.03
CA ILE A 88 0.35 -9.82 0.83
C ILE A 88 0.67 -8.39 1.23
N TYR A 89 1.91 -7.98 1.01
CA TYR A 89 2.39 -6.63 1.29
C TYR A 89 2.13 -5.71 0.10
N TYR A 90 1.67 -4.49 0.39
CA TYR A 90 1.77 -3.39 -0.56
C TYR A 90 3.16 -2.77 -0.45
N VAL A 91 3.70 -2.33 -1.57
CA VAL A 91 5.02 -1.69 -1.66
C VAL A 91 4.89 -0.36 -2.36
N THR A 92 5.84 0.54 -2.10
CA THR A 92 5.90 1.84 -2.75
C THR A 92 6.54 1.70 -4.13
N ASN A 93 6.30 2.69 -5.00
CA ASN A 93 6.92 2.70 -6.33
C ASN A 93 8.45 2.70 -6.25
N GLU A 94 9.03 3.27 -5.20
CA GLU A 94 10.48 3.34 -4.97
C GLU A 94 11.06 1.97 -4.58
N GLU A 95 10.29 1.15 -3.86
CA GLU A 95 10.70 -0.19 -3.44
C GLU A 95 10.41 -1.28 -4.49
N LEU A 96 9.65 -0.97 -5.55
CA LEU A 96 9.26 -1.95 -6.58
C LEU A 96 10.46 -2.66 -7.21
N PHE A 97 11.51 -1.90 -7.56
CA PHE A 97 12.69 -2.49 -8.21
C PHE A 97 13.39 -3.47 -7.27
N ASP A 98 13.62 -3.07 -6.02
CA ASP A 98 14.30 -3.88 -5.02
C ASP A 98 13.56 -5.18 -4.73
N VAL A 99 12.24 -5.11 -4.62
CA VAL A 99 11.38 -6.28 -4.36
C VAL A 99 11.34 -7.24 -5.55
N LEU A 100 11.36 -6.73 -6.78
CA LEU A 100 11.35 -7.56 -7.99
C LEU A 100 12.73 -8.14 -8.34
N ASN A 101 13.80 -7.50 -7.88
CA ASN A 101 15.18 -7.87 -8.13
C ASN A 101 15.84 -8.57 -6.93
N THR A 102 15.04 -9.17 -6.05
CA THR A 102 15.50 -10.06 -4.96
C THR A 102 15.67 -11.48 -5.49
#